data_AF-A0A7L8AEZ6-F1
#
_entry.id   AF-A0A7L8AEZ6-F1
#
_cell.length_a   1.000
_cell.length_b   1.000
_cell.length_c   1.000
_cell.angle_alpha   90.00
_cell.angle_beta   90.00
_cell.angle_gamma   90.00
#
_symmetry.space_group_name_H-M   'P 1'
#
loop_
_entity.id
_entity.type
_entity.pdbx_description
1 polymer ?
#
loop_
_entity_poly.entity_id
_entity_poly.type
_entity_poly.pdbx_seq_one_letter_code
_entity_poly.pdbx_strand_id
1 'polypeptide(L)'
;MFLKKNIYILFLAFFSLHLYSQKDSTEVKNVKVEGKLFVQEGIYKPLAPAKAAFYSAIFPGLGQIYNKKYWKAPIVWASLAVPIYYYQTNNSDYKRYRTAFKLREAGLRDEFILDDGSTLVSDETLERAQEQLRENRDLSLLSGVIIYILQIVEASVNAHLLQFNTDDNLSLKPTFIMDPMQFDAPKVGLTFKYKF
;
A
#
# COMPACT_ATOMS: atom_id res chain seq x y z
N MET A 1 -19.36 -15.34 34.31
CA MET A 1 -19.16 -16.64 33.62
C MET A 1 -20.17 -16.84 32.47
N PHE A 2 -20.43 -15.81 31.64
CA PHE A 2 -21.41 -15.90 30.54
C PHE A 2 -20.85 -15.53 29.15
N LEU A 3 -19.72 -14.80 29.07
CA LEU A 3 -19.12 -14.42 27.78
C LEU A 3 -18.49 -15.60 27.01
N LYS A 4 -17.84 -16.55 27.69
CA LYS A 4 -17.16 -17.69 27.03
C LYS A 4 -18.12 -18.65 26.34
N LYS A 5 -19.35 -18.80 26.83
CA LYS A 5 -20.37 -19.71 26.27
C LYS A 5 -20.94 -19.19 24.94
N ASN A 6 -21.01 -17.87 24.78
CA ASN A 6 -21.54 -17.24 23.57
C ASN A 6 -20.53 -17.21 22.42
N ILE A 7 -19.23 -17.28 22.71
CA ILE A 7 -18.16 -17.36 21.70
C ILE A 7 -18.22 -18.67 20.93
N TYR A 8 -18.51 -19.80 21.58
CA TYR A 8 -18.66 -21.10 20.91
C TYR A 8 -19.88 -21.14 19.99
N ILE A 9 -20.97 -20.46 20.35
CA ILE A 9 -22.19 -20.36 19.52
C ILE A 9 -21.90 -19.52 18.26
N LEU A 10 -21.13 -18.45 18.38
CA LEU A 10 -20.71 -17.62 17.26
C LEU A 10 -19.73 -18.34 16.32
N PHE A 11 -18.87 -19.21 16.86
CA PHE A 11 -17.95 -20.04 16.08
C PHE A 11 -18.69 -21.17 15.33
N LEU A 12 -19.75 -21.74 15.93
CA LEU A 12 -20.59 -22.76 15.29
C LEU A 12 -21.48 -22.18 14.17
N ALA A 13 -21.92 -20.93 14.32
CA ALA A 13 -22.71 -20.22 13.29
C ALA A 13 -21.88 -19.88 12.04
N PHE A 14 -20.55 -19.79 12.13
CA PHE A 14 -19.68 -19.51 11.00
C PHE A 14 -19.33 -20.76 10.15
N PHE A 15 -19.60 -21.97 10.66
CA PHE A 15 -19.19 -23.23 10.03
C PHE A 15 -20.30 -23.93 9.21
N SER A 16 -21.54 -23.43 9.25
CA SER A 16 -22.69 -24.06 8.58
C SER A 16 -23.00 -23.52 7.17
N LEU A 17 -22.20 -22.60 6.64
CA LEU A 17 -22.36 -22.08 5.28
C LEU A 17 -21.46 -22.84 4.29
N HIS A 18 -21.78 -24.11 4.08
CA HIS A 18 -21.30 -24.85 2.92
C HIS A 18 -22.49 -25.37 2.09
N LEU A 19 -22.56 -24.81 0.87
CA LEU A 19 -23.23 -25.30 -0.35
C LEU A 19 -24.73 -24.94 -0.46
N TYR A 20 -25.24 -24.40 -1.57
CA TYR A 20 -25.05 -24.84 -2.96
C TYR A 20 -24.89 -23.65 -3.94
N SER A 21 -23.94 -23.77 -4.88
CA SER A 21 -23.97 -23.00 -6.12
C SER A 21 -25.03 -23.62 -7.04
N GLN A 22 -25.97 -22.82 -7.53
CA GLN A 22 -26.89 -23.22 -8.60
C GLN A 22 -26.07 -23.51 -9.86
N LYS A 23 -26.22 -24.72 -10.42
CA LYS A 23 -25.85 -24.98 -11.81
C LYS A 23 -26.95 -24.40 -12.67
N ASP A 24 -26.71 -23.20 -13.20
CA ASP A 24 -27.60 -22.60 -14.18
C ASP A 24 -27.54 -23.42 -15.47
N SER A 25 -28.67 -24.03 -15.85
CA SER A 25 -28.84 -24.79 -17.09
C SER A 25 -29.67 -23.97 -18.07
N THR A 26 -29.12 -22.87 -18.55
CA THR A 26 -29.61 -22.30 -19.80
C THR A 26 -28.95 -23.05 -20.95
N GLU A 27 -29.64 -24.07 -21.46
CA GLU A 27 -29.33 -24.67 -22.75
C GLU A 27 -29.53 -23.60 -23.84
N VAL A 28 -28.46 -22.88 -24.16
CA VAL A 28 -28.43 -21.99 -25.30
C VAL A 28 -28.43 -22.89 -26.54
N LYS A 29 -29.54 -22.90 -27.28
CA LYS A 29 -29.60 -23.48 -28.63
C LYS A 29 -28.36 -23.02 -29.40
N ASN A 30 -27.60 -23.97 -29.92
CA ASN A 30 -26.43 -23.73 -30.76
C ASN A 30 -26.80 -22.90 -32.00
N VAL A 31 -26.84 -21.58 -31.86
CA VAL A 31 -26.82 -20.66 -32.99
C VAL A 31 -25.39 -20.69 -33.50
N LYS A 32 -25.18 -21.35 -34.64
CA LYS A 32 -23.92 -21.25 -35.38
C LYS A 32 -23.73 -19.80 -35.80
N VAL A 33 -22.96 -19.05 -35.02
CA VAL A 33 -22.43 -17.76 -35.44
C VAL A 33 -21.30 -18.06 -36.42
N GLU A 34 -21.59 -17.99 -37.72
CA GLU A 34 -20.57 -17.99 -38.76
C GLU A 34 -19.87 -16.62 -38.77
N GLY A 35 -18.85 -16.51 -37.95
CA GLY A 35 -17.93 -15.39 -37.91
C GLY A 35 -16.79 -15.70 -36.95
N LYS A 36 -15.56 -15.30 -37.28
CA LYS A 36 -14.46 -15.31 -36.31
C LYS A 36 -14.82 -14.33 -35.19
N LEU A 37 -15.50 -14.82 -34.16
CA LEU A 37 -15.61 -14.13 -32.89
C LEU A 37 -14.17 -14.03 -32.36
N PHE A 38 -13.55 -12.87 -32.56
CA PHE A 38 -12.40 -12.47 -31.74
C PHE A 38 -12.96 -12.21 -30.34
N VAL A 39 -13.28 -13.27 -29.62
CA VAL A 39 -13.31 -13.20 -28.17
C VAL A 39 -11.87 -12.91 -27.81
N GLN A 40 -11.56 -11.66 -27.45
CA GLN A 40 -10.34 -11.40 -26.73
C GLN A 40 -10.45 -12.20 -25.43
N GLU A 41 -9.89 -13.40 -25.42
CA GLU A 41 -9.63 -14.14 -24.20
C GLU A 41 -8.60 -13.31 -23.43
N GLY A 42 -9.09 -12.36 -22.63
CA GLY A 42 -8.28 -11.69 -21.64
C GLY A 42 -7.63 -12.79 -20.81
N ILE A 43 -6.31 -12.92 -20.88
CA ILE A 43 -5.55 -13.96 -20.19
C ILE A 43 -5.77 -13.75 -18.69
N TYR A 44 -6.75 -14.45 -18.11
CA TYR A 44 -7.04 -14.39 -16.68
C TYR A 44 -5.89 -15.07 -15.93
N LYS A 45 -5.22 -14.30 -15.06
CA LYS A 45 -4.04 -14.77 -14.31
C LYS A 45 -4.41 -14.87 -12.84
N PRO A 46 -4.97 -16.00 -12.38
CA PRO A 46 -5.48 -16.14 -11.01
C PRO A 46 -4.39 -15.91 -9.95
N LEU A 47 -3.12 -16.16 -10.29
CA LEU A 47 -1.98 -16.00 -9.39
C LEU A 47 -1.39 -14.58 -9.37
N ALA A 48 -1.84 -13.67 -10.22
CA ALA A 48 -1.29 -12.31 -10.27
C ALA A 48 -1.44 -11.52 -8.95
N PRO A 49 -2.59 -11.59 -8.22
CA PRO A 49 -2.76 -10.94 -6.93
C PRO A 49 -1.80 -11.47 -5.88
N ALA A 50 -1.69 -12.80 -5.78
CA ALA A 50 -0.77 -13.47 -4.87
C ALA A 50 0.70 -13.11 -5.16
N LYS A 51 1.10 -13.07 -6.43
CA LYS A 51 2.46 -12.65 -6.84
C LYS A 51 2.74 -11.19 -6.50
N ALA A 52 1.80 -10.29 -6.77
CA ALA A 52 1.95 -8.88 -6.43
C ALA A 52 2.10 -8.67 -4.91
N ALA A 53 1.26 -9.35 -4.13
CA ALA A 53 1.35 -9.34 -2.68
C ALA A 53 2.71 -9.88 -2.19
N PHE A 54 3.15 -11.02 -2.71
CA PHE A 54 4.43 -11.64 -2.35
C PHE A 54 5.62 -10.70 -2.64
N TYR A 55 5.64 -10.08 -3.82
CA TYR A 55 6.68 -9.11 -4.15
C TYR A 55 6.66 -7.91 -3.20
N SER A 56 5.49 -7.32 -2.93
CA SER A 56 5.35 -6.23 -1.95
C SER A 56 5.74 -6.63 -0.52
N ALA A 57 5.62 -7.91 -0.18
CA ALA A 57 6.01 -8.46 1.13
C ALA A 57 7.51 -8.74 1.25
N ILE A 58 8.24 -8.87 0.13
CA ILE A 58 9.71 -8.93 0.14
C ILE A 58 10.28 -7.52 0.29
N PHE A 59 9.78 -6.59 -0.52
CA PHE A 59 10.23 -5.22 -0.49
C PHE A 59 9.08 -4.25 -0.84
N PRO A 60 8.90 -3.17 -0.06
CA PRO A 60 7.82 -2.23 -0.27
C PRO A 60 7.76 -1.68 -1.69
N GLY A 61 6.59 -1.74 -2.31
CA GLY A 61 6.35 -1.21 -3.64
C GLY A 61 6.71 -2.14 -4.81
N LEU A 62 7.36 -3.30 -4.59
CA LEU A 62 7.63 -4.24 -5.70
C LEU A 62 6.36 -4.79 -6.35
N GLY A 63 5.28 -4.99 -5.58
CA GLY A 63 3.98 -5.38 -6.15
C GLY A 63 3.40 -4.30 -7.07
N GLN A 64 3.63 -3.02 -6.77
CA GLN A 64 3.22 -1.91 -7.64
C GLN A 64 4.02 -1.90 -8.95
N ILE A 65 5.32 -2.18 -8.86
CA ILE A 65 6.23 -2.33 -10.00
C ILE A 65 5.80 -3.53 -10.87
N TYR A 66 5.50 -4.67 -10.24
CA TYR A 66 4.96 -5.84 -10.92
C TYR A 66 3.65 -5.53 -11.67
N ASN A 67 2.78 -4.72 -11.07
CA ASN A 67 1.55 -4.22 -11.69
C ASN A 67 1.76 -3.11 -12.73
N LYS A 68 3.03 -2.78 -13.08
CA LYS A 68 3.42 -1.68 -13.99
C LYS A 68 2.93 -0.30 -13.53
N LYS A 69 2.62 -0.11 -12.25
CA LYS A 69 2.21 1.17 -11.64
C LYS A 69 3.39 1.81 -10.91
N TYR A 70 4.46 2.10 -11.65
CA TYR A 70 5.73 2.59 -11.10
C TYR A 70 5.59 3.88 -10.27
N TRP A 71 4.69 4.77 -10.67
CA TRP A 71 4.45 6.04 -9.98
C TRP A 71 3.94 5.86 -8.54
N LYS A 72 3.34 4.71 -8.20
CA LYS A 72 2.89 4.41 -6.83
C LYS A 72 4.06 4.02 -5.91
N ALA A 73 5.18 3.54 -6.44
CA ALA A 73 6.30 3.07 -5.62
C ALA A 73 6.93 4.21 -4.77
N PRO A 74 7.21 5.41 -5.31
CA PRO A 74 7.66 6.54 -4.51
C PRO A 74 6.71 6.90 -3.36
N ILE A 75 5.39 6.80 -3.58
CA ILE A 75 4.38 7.08 -2.55
C ILE A 75 4.47 6.05 -1.43
N VAL A 76 4.58 4.76 -1.77
CA VAL A 76 4.76 3.69 -0.77
C VAL A 76 6.01 3.93 0.08
N TRP A 77 7.12 4.32 -0.55
CA TRP A 77 8.36 4.61 0.19
C TRP A 77 8.22 5.84 1.08
N ALA A 78 7.59 6.90 0.59
CA ALA A 78 7.32 8.09 1.39
C ALA A 78 6.41 7.75 2.60
N SER A 79 5.36 6.96 2.41
CA SER A 79 4.46 6.54 3.48
C SER A 79 5.17 5.71 4.55
N LEU A 80 6.17 4.89 4.18
CA LEU A 80 6.98 4.14 5.15
C LEU A 80 8.09 4.98 5.79
N ALA A 81 8.64 5.97 5.06
CA ALA A 81 9.70 6.82 5.57
C ALA A 81 9.26 7.63 6.79
N VAL A 82 8.01 8.12 6.80
CA VAL A 82 7.46 8.92 7.90
C VAL A 82 7.50 8.19 9.26
N PRO A 83 6.86 7.02 9.45
CA PRO A 83 6.91 6.31 10.71
C PRO A 83 8.32 5.83 11.07
N ILE A 84 9.15 5.48 10.08
CA ILE A 84 10.56 5.10 10.33
C ILE A 84 11.33 6.28 10.93
N TYR A 85 11.20 7.47 10.35
CA TYR A 85 11.84 8.69 10.83
C TYR A 85 11.42 8.98 12.27
N TYR A 86 10.12 9.02 12.55
CA TYR A 86 9.61 9.28 13.90
C TYR A 86 9.99 8.18 14.89
N TYR A 87 10.04 6.91 14.49
CA TYR A 87 10.52 5.84 15.35
C TYR A 87 11.98 6.09 15.77
N GLN A 88 12.85 6.44 14.82
CA GLN A 88 14.26 6.66 15.08
C GLN A 88 14.49 7.86 16.01
N THR A 89 13.85 9.00 15.74
CA THR A 89 14.00 10.20 16.57
C THR A 89 13.46 9.98 17.97
N ASN A 90 12.23 9.49 18.12
CA ASN A 90 11.64 9.21 19.44
C ASN A 90 12.46 8.17 20.23
N ASN A 91 13.00 7.14 19.57
CA ASN A 91 13.83 6.14 20.24
C ASN A 91 15.19 6.69 20.67
N SER A 92 15.79 7.57 19.86
CA SER A 92 17.05 8.26 20.19
C SER A 92 16.85 9.17 21.40
N ASP A 93 15.83 10.02 21.36
CA ASP A 93 15.51 10.93 22.44
C ASP A 93 15.11 10.16 23.70
N TYR A 94 14.30 9.09 23.58
CA TYR A 94 13.97 8.23 24.71
C TYR A 94 15.23 7.72 25.43
N LYS A 95 16.22 7.22 24.67
CA LYS A 95 17.48 6.74 25.24
C LYS A 95 18.27 7.87 25.89
N ARG A 96 18.26 9.05 25.30
CA ARG A 96 18.91 10.26 25.81
C ARG A 96 18.34 10.65 27.18
N TYR A 97 17.03 10.88 27.28
CA TYR A 97 16.34 11.19 28.53
C TYR A 97 16.48 10.08 29.58
N ARG A 98 16.39 8.82 29.17
CA ARG A 98 16.60 7.67 30.07
C ARG A 98 18.01 7.59 30.63
N THR A 99 19.01 7.99 29.85
CA THR A 99 20.41 8.01 30.30
C THR A 99 20.61 9.13 31.32
N ALA A 100 20.08 10.32 31.05
CA ALA A 100 20.13 11.42 32.00
C ALA A 100 19.44 11.09 33.34
N PHE A 101 18.26 10.48 33.29
CA PHE A 101 17.54 10.04 34.49
C PHE A 101 18.38 9.08 35.35
N LYS A 102 19.01 8.07 34.72
CA LYS A 102 19.89 7.12 35.42
C LYS A 102 21.13 7.76 36.03
N LEU A 103 21.73 8.73 35.33
CA LEU A 103 22.89 9.46 35.85
C LEU A 103 22.51 10.24 37.10
N ARG A 104 21.36 10.91 37.07
CA ARG A 104 20.87 11.71 38.19
C ARG A 104 20.50 10.86 39.40
N GLU A 105 19.85 9.71 39.20
CA GLU A 105 19.63 8.73 40.28
C GLU A 105 20.94 8.24 40.91
N ALA A 106 22.01 8.12 40.12
CA ALA A 106 23.35 7.77 40.60
C ALA A 106 24.12 8.94 41.24
N GLY A 107 23.53 10.14 41.33
CA GLY A 107 24.21 11.35 41.81
C GLY A 107 25.29 11.88 40.86
N LEU A 108 25.30 11.43 39.61
CA LEU A 108 26.24 11.87 38.58
C LEU A 108 25.64 13.04 37.78
N ARG A 109 26.52 13.88 37.23
CA ARG A 109 26.11 15.00 36.38
C ARG A 109 25.59 14.49 35.03
N ASP A 110 24.39 14.91 34.65
CA ASP A 110 23.79 14.65 33.34
C ASP A 110 23.85 15.88 32.41
N GLU A 111 23.46 15.69 31.15
CA GLU A 111 23.51 16.72 30.10
C GLU A 111 22.53 17.90 30.30
N PHE A 112 21.52 17.74 31.15
CA PHE A 112 20.55 18.80 31.47
C PHE A 112 20.94 19.56 32.74
N ILE A 113 22.14 19.33 33.29
CA ILE A 113 22.72 20.10 34.40
C ILE A 113 23.77 21.05 33.85
N LEU A 114 23.55 22.35 34.05
CA LEU A 114 24.48 23.42 33.66
C LEU A 114 25.74 23.43 34.54
N ASP A 115 26.78 24.13 34.10
CA ASP A 115 28.04 24.25 34.84
C ASP A 115 27.87 24.97 36.19
N ASP A 116 26.82 25.78 36.34
CA ASP A 116 26.46 26.45 37.58
C ASP A 116 25.66 25.56 38.56
N GLY A 117 25.39 24.30 38.18
CA GLY A 117 24.63 23.34 38.97
C GLY A 117 23.10 23.49 38.88
N SER A 118 22.60 24.43 38.08
CA SER A 118 21.15 24.55 37.83
C SER A 118 20.65 23.47 36.88
N THR A 119 19.41 23.04 37.07
CA THR A 119 18.78 21.98 36.27
C THR A 119 17.88 22.60 35.19
N LEU A 120 18.18 22.31 33.91
CA LEU A 120 17.35 22.72 32.77
C LEU A 120 16.04 21.94 32.70
N VAL A 121 16.09 20.68 33.15
CA VAL A 121 14.98 19.72 33.09
C VAL A 121 14.87 19.05 34.45
N SER A 122 13.68 19.09 35.06
CA SER A 122 13.42 18.45 36.35
C SER A 122 13.24 16.94 36.21
N ASP A 123 13.35 16.20 37.31
CA ASP A 123 13.23 14.73 37.32
C ASP A 123 11.85 14.27 36.83
N GLU A 124 10.80 14.99 37.23
CA GLU A 124 9.43 14.76 36.77
C GLU A 124 9.31 15.00 35.25
N THR A 125 9.98 16.02 34.71
CA THR A 125 10.03 16.23 33.25
C THR A 125 10.83 15.13 32.54
N LEU A 126 11.92 14.64 33.13
CA LEU A 126 12.68 13.50 32.57
C LEU A 126 11.83 12.23 32.52
N GLU A 127 11.04 11.95 33.55
CA GLU A 127 10.14 10.79 33.60
C GLU A 127 9.02 10.92 32.55
N ARG A 128 8.32 12.06 32.53
CA ARG A 128 7.26 12.35 31.54
C ARG A 128 7.77 12.29 30.10
N ALA A 129 8.95 12.85 29.85
CA ALA A 129 9.57 12.81 28.52
C ALA A 129 9.85 11.36 28.09
N GLN A 130 10.36 10.51 28.98
CA GLN A 130 10.58 9.10 28.69
C GLN A 130 9.27 8.38 28.33
N GLU A 131 8.19 8.63 29.07
CA GLU A 131 6.90 8.01 28.81
C GLU A 131 6.35 8.44 27.44
N GLN A 132 6.30 9.74 27.17
CA GLN A 132 5.80 10.28 25.91
C GLN A 132 6.63 9.79 24.71
N LEU A 133 7.95 9.80 24.80
CA LEU A 133 8.84 9.36 23.72
C LEU A 133 8.73 7.86 23.47
N ARG A 134 8.55 7.06 24.54
CA ARG A 134 8.28 5.62 24.43
C ARG A 134 6.96 5.37 23.69
N GLU A 135 5.88 6.04 24.09
CA GLU A 135 4.57 5.93 23.45
C GLU A 135 4.62 6.34 21.98
N ASN A 136 5.26 7.47 21.66
CA ASN A 136 5.40 7.95 20.29
C ASN A 136 6.23 7.01 19.41
N ARG A 137 7.30 6.43 19.96
CA ARG A 137 8.10 5.41 19.28
C ARG A 137 7.24 4.19 18.97
N ASP A 138 6.49 3.70 19.95
CA ASP A 138 5.68 2.49 19.81
C ASP A 138 4.52 2.71 18.84
N LEU A 139 3.90 3.90 18.87
CA LEU A 139 2.91 4.33 17.88
C LEU A 139 3.51 4.40 16.47
N SER A 140 4.70 4.98 16.31
CA SER A 140 5.38 5.05 15.02
C SER A 140 5.66 3.66 14.45
N LEU A 141 6.11 2.72 15.30
CA LEU A 141 6.30 1.33 14.90
C LEU A 141 4.99 0.68 14.45
N LEU A 142 3.92 0.85 15.23
CA LEU A 142 2.60 0.31 14.91
C LEU A 142 2.07 0.87 13.59
N SER A 143 2.14 2.19 13.39
CA SER A 143 1.74 2.84 12.15
C SER A 143 2.56 2.31 10.96
N GLY A 144 3.87 2.13 11.14
CA GLY A 144 4.73 1.54 10.11
C GLY A 144 4.30 0.13 9.71
N VAL A 145 3.96 -0.74 10.67
CA VAL A 145 3.46 -2.10 10.42
C VAL A 145 2.12 -2.06 9.68
N ILE A 146 1.19 -1.19 10.10
CA ILE A 146 -0.12 -1.04 9.45
C ILE A 146 0.07 -0.60 7.99
N ILE A 147 0.88 0.44 7.74
CA ILE A 147 1.17 0.94 6.39
C ILE A 147 1.84 -0.16 5.55
N TYR A 148 2.75 -0.93 6.13
CA TYR A 148 3.44 -2.03 5.46
C TYR A 148 2.46 -3.12 5.00
N ILE A 149 1.47 -3.49 5.83
CA ILE A 149 0.44 -4.46 5.45
C ILE A 149 -0.49 -3.85 4.40
N LEU A 150 -0.92 -2.60 4.58
CA LEU A 150 -1.83 -1.93 3.64
C LEU A 150 -1.25 -1.84 2.23
N GLN A 151 0.05 -1.53 2.07
CA GLN A 151 0.65 -1.47 0.73
C GLN A 151 0.71 -2.84 0.03
N ILE A 152 0.82 -3.95 0.78
CA ILE A 152 0.75 -5.31 0.24
C ILE A 152 -0.66 -5.60 -0.28
N VAL A 153 -1.67 -5.28 0.53
CA VAL A 153 -3.08 -5.47 0.18
C VAL A 153 -3.43 -4.64 -1.05
N GLU A 154 -3.00 -3.37 -1.09
CA GLU A 154 -3.18 -2.47 -2.23
C GLU A 154 -2.56 -3.04 -3.52
N ALA A 155 -1.37 -3.64 -3.45
CA ALA A 155 -0.76 -4.28 -4.61
C ALA A 155 -1.54 -5.52 -5.08
N SER A 156 -2.03 -6.32 -4.14
CA SER A 156 -2.85 -7.51 -4.41
C SER A 156 -4.16 -7.13 -5.11
N VAL A 157 -4.89 -6.16 -4.55
CA VAL A 157 -6.17 -5.68 -5.10
C VAL A 157 -5.98 -5.08 -6.49
N ASN A 158 -4.96 -4.23 -6.69
CA ASN A 158 -4.68 -3.68 -8.02
C ASN A 158 -4.38 -4.77 -9.06
N ALA A 159 -3.63 -5.81 -8.68
CA ALA A 159 -3.34 -6.94 -9.57
C ALA A 159 -4.59 -7.77 -9.91
N HIS A 160 -5.57 -7.81 -9.01
CA HIS A 160 -6.86 -8.43 -9.28
C HIS A 160 -7.67 -7.59 -10.26
N LEU A 161 -7.71 -6.27 -10.07
CA LEU A 161 -8.46 -5.35 -10.92
C LEU A 161 -7.90 -5.27 -12.35
N LEU A 162 -6.58 -5.39 -12.53
CA LEU A 162 -5.93 -5.42 -13.85
C LEU A 162 -6.34 -6.61 -14.74
N GLN A 163 -7.01 -7.62 -14.18
CA GLN A 163 -7.48 -8.78 -14.95
C GLN A 163 -8.87 -8.59 -15.54
N PHE A 164 -9.62 -7.58 -15.09
CA PHE A 164 -10.89 -7.23 -15.72
C PHE A 164 -10.64 -6.50 -17.04
N ASN A 165 -11.42 -6.86 -18.06
CA ASN A 165 -11.20 -6.47 -19.44
C ASN A 165 -11.18 -4.93 -19.57
N THR A 166 -9.97 -4.39 -19.72
CA THR A 166 -9.76 -2.99 -20.06
C THR A 166 -9.18 -3.02 -21.47
N ASP A 167 -10.03 -2.80 -22.46
CA ASP A 167 -9.67 -2.78 -23.89
C ASP A 167 -8.90 -1.46 -24.19
N ASP A 168 -7.71 -1.29 -23.60
CA ASP A 168 -6.89 -0.09 -23.72
C ASP A 168 -6.19 -0.03 -25.10
N ASN A 169 -6.98 0.15 -26.15
CA ASN A 169 -6.47 0.39 -27.50
C ASN A 169 -6.16 1.88 -27.71
N LEU A 170 -5.06 2.35 -27.09
CA LEU A 170 -4.48 3.65 -27.42
C LEU A 170 -3.63 3.51 -28.69
N SER A 171 -4.15 3.99 -29.82
CA SER A 171 -3.42 3.98 -31.09
C SER A 171 -2.87 5.37 -31.41
N LEU A 172 -1.56 5.44 -31.65
CA LEU A 172 -0.85 6.60 -32.18
C LEU A 172 -0.72 6.43 -33.69
N LYS A 173 -1.36 7.30 -34.47
CA LYS A 173 -1.25 7.27 -35.92
C LYS A 173 -0.69 8.60 -36.44
N PRO A 174 0.43 8.58 -37.21
CA PRO A 174 0.84 9.77 -37.93
C PRO A 174 -0.20 10.08 -39.01
N THR A 175 -0.63 11.34 -39.07
CA THR A 175 -1.57 11.84 -40.07
C THR A 175 -0.86 12.92 -40.88
N PHE A 176 -0.92 12.78 -42.20
CA PHE A 176 -0.50 13.82 -43.13
C PHE A 176 -1.74 14.62 -43.54
N ILE A 177 -1.71 15.94 -43.34
CA ILE A 177 -2.77 16.84 -43.77
C ILE A 177 -2.26 17.56 -45.02
N MET A 178 -2.78 17.18 -46.17
CA MET A 178 -2.49 17.84 -47.45
C MET A 178 -3.51 18.96 -47.65
N ASP A 179 -3.03 20.18 -47.85
CA ASP A 179 -3.88 21.33 -48.19
C ASP A 179 -3.94 21.45 -49.73
N PRO A 180 -5.10 21.23 -50.37
CA PRO A 180 -5.19 21.25 -51.82
C PRO A 180 -5.02 22.65 -52.44
N MET A 181 -5.00 23.72 -51.62
CA MET A 181 -4.90 25.11 -52.10
C MET A 181 -3.50 25.71 -51.97
N GLN A 182 -2.56 25.06 -51.28
CA GLN A 182 -1.19 25.56 -51.10
C GLN A 182 -0.13 24.55 -51.58
N PHE A 183 0.80 25.01 -52.42
CA PHE A 183 1.94 24.23 -52.91
C PHE A 183 3.11 24.18 -51.89
N ASP A 184 2.80 24.04 -50.60
CA ASP A 184 3.80 23.92 -49.54
C ASP A 184 4.00 22.46 -49.11
N ALA A 185 5.12 22.20 -48.40
CA ALA A 185 5.41 20.87 -47.86
C ALA A 185 4.26 20.38 -46.94
N PRO A 186 3.88 19.08 -47.03
CA PRO A 186 2.74 18.53 -46.29
C PRO A 186 2.93 18.69 -44.78
N LYS A 187 1.87 19.15 -44.09
CA LYS A 187 1.89 19.30 -42.63
C LYS A 187 1.80 17.93 -41.98
N VAL A 188 2.78 17.62 -41.13
CA VAL A 188 2.82 16.40 -40.33
C VAL A 188 2.09 16.64 -39.00
N GLY A 189 1.16 15.75 -38.66
CA GLY A 189 0.40 15.80 -37.41
C GLY A 189 0.33 14.43 -36.74
N LEU A 190 0.08 14.43 -35.42
CA LEU A 190 -0.17 13.22 -34.65
C LEU A 190 -1.65 13.17 -34.27
N THR A 191 -2.34 12.09 -34.63
CA THR A 191 -3.72 11.85 -34.22
C THR A 191 -3.76 10.82 -33.10
N PHE A 192 -4.34 11.19 -31.96
CA PHE A 192 -4.59 10.30 -30.84
C PHE A 192 -6.01 9.77 -30.92
N LYS A 193 -6.17 8.45 -31.00
CA LYS A 193 -7.48 7.80 -30.91
C LYS A 193 -7.51 6.87 -29.71
N TYR A 194 -8.38 7.21 -28.76
CA TYR A 194 -8.69 6.41 -27.58
C TYR A 194 -10.10 5.85 -27.73
N LYS A 195 -10.26 4.53 -27.58
CA LYS A 195 -11.56 3.85 -27.52
C LYS A 195 -11.74 3.29 -26.11
N PHE A 196 -12.86 3.63 -25.49
CA PHE A 196 -13.37 2.96 -24.29
C PHE A 196 -14.27 1.79 -24.69
#